data_AF-A0A429UGQ2-F1
#
_entry.id   AF-A0A429UGQ2-F1
#
_cell.length_a   1.000
_cell.length_b   1.000
_cell.length_c   1.000
_cell.angle_alpha   90.00
_cell.angle_beta   90.00
_cell.angle_gamma   90.00
#
_symmetry.space_group_name_H-M   'P 1'
#
loop_
_entity.id
_entity.type
_entity.pdbx_description
1 polymer ?
#
loop_
_entity_poly.entity_id
_entity_poly.type
_entity_poly.pdbx_seq_one_letter_code
_entity_poly.pdbx_strand_id
1 'polypeptide(L)'
;MTRTRTRAGFGLRCTVAVAAALAAALGGTTAAGAADTADAPRTTASVPLPPELEAIRAAEATQLYGSPAERPLADRKTGLISLGDSEISGEGVGTYEPPTNGPDNWCHRSPQAAIHRTGIPADVTYNVSCSGAATPNIRIGGGKQYADELVQSDNLAIKARNTRIRMVLLVAGANDDLQFGPVMTDCVTRYLTLQGPCEPKYAPGWQARVDGLVPKVEQTVRDLRTVMRDAGYADGDYKLVVMGYPSPIGPDFHDNPDFPGKLACGGLGYDSDTVWGRNTAVPAFERGMRRAAANTGAVYLDNSRLFHGHEVCMEDTWARGLYIDLSKPGTPDENSVRQSFHPNAAGHAAFASCLTQLYHAGVREAGCADPASTGRPVLLPGAWDDKFAPLRGEATGTCVDVTGAVTRNGTAVGGWDCHGGRNQEWWYDPARGSLHTALTHDRCLDVPGAAYQAGKALVLWNCSGVANQKFVRQGATLRPAAAPSLCVTLGAARDPLRLQTCDGTAKQRFA
;
A
#
# COMPACT_ATOMS: atom_id res chain seq x y z
N MET A 1 13.42 56.39 48.88
CA MET A 1 14.19 55.62 49.90
C MET A 1 15.07 54.64 49.13
N THR A 2 16.40 54.80 49.04
CA THR A 2 17.45 54.34 50.01
C THR A 2 17.39 52.82 50.25
N ARG A 3 18.39 51.97 49.97
CA ARG A 3 19.83 52.09 49.56
C ARG A 3 20.18 50.97 48.55
N THR A 4 21.00 51.15 47.49
CA THR A 4 22.48 50.95 47.41
C THR A 4 23.03 49.75 48.20
N ARG A 5 23.87 48.84 47.67
CA ARG A 5 25.16 48.98 46.92
C ARG A 5 25.40 47.76 45.98
N THR A 6 25.89 47.88 44.73
CA THR A 6 27.30 47.96 44.23
C THR A 6 28.24 46.86 44.75
N ARG A 7 29.19 46.25 44.01
CA ARG A 7 29.92 46.51 42.71
C ARG A 7 30.45 45.11 42.21
N ALA A 8 31.14 44.83 41.10
CA ALA A 8 31.71 45.47 39.89
C ALA A 8 31.96 44.34 38.83
N GLY A 9 32.42 44.52 37.58
CA GLY A 9 32.62 45.70 36.72
C GLY A 9 33.81 45.57 35.73
N PHE A 10 33.62 45.99 34.47
CA PHE A 10 34.61 46.18 33.37
C PHE A 10 35.37 44.94 32.82
N GLY A 11 35.73 44.85 31.53
CA GLY A 11 35.28 45.59 30.33
C GLY A 11 36.38 45.96 29.32
N LEU A 12 36.11 45.76 28.00
CA LEU A 12 36.86 46.25 26.82
C LEU A 12 38.28 45.68 26.59
N ARG A 13 38.92 45.68 25.39
CA ARG A 13 38.49 45.64 23.96
C ARG A 13 39.75 45.45 23.07
N CYS A 14 39.62 44.87 21.86
CA CYS A 14 40.59 44.98 20.73
C CYS A 14 42.01 44.36 20.93
N THR A 15 42.86 44.05 19.93
CA THR A 15 42.73 43.75 18.48
C THR A 15 44.00 43.01 17.97
N VAL A 16 43.84 42.08 17.02
CA VAL A 16 44.74 41.70 15.89
C VAL A 16 46.29 41.80 16.06
N ALA A 17 47.02 40.67 15.96
CA ALA A 17 48.21 40.52 15.07
C ALA A 17 48.84 39.10 15.07
N VAL A 18 49.39 38.73 13.92
CA VAL A 18 50.04 37.45 13.52
C VAL A 18 51.47 37.26 14.08
N ALA A 19 51.85 36.03 14.45
CA ALA A 19 53.19 35.45 14.27
C ALA A 19 53.16 33.91 14.44
N ALA A 20 54.15 33.18 13.91
CA ALA A 20 54.20 31.71 13.94
C ALA A 20 55.59 31.14 14.27
N ALA A 21 55.65 29.94 14.86
CA ALA A 21 56.85 29.11 14.97
C ALA A 21 56.47 27.62 15.06
N LEU A 22 57.29 26.72 14.49
CA LEU A 22 57.11 25.27 14.53
C LEU A 22 58.00 24.64 15.62
N ALA A 23 57.52 23.58 16.27
CA ALA A 23 58.32 22.40 16.62
C ALA A 23 57.41 21.19 16.86
N ALA A 24 57.84 19.99 16.47
CA ALA A 24 56.99 18.80 16.44
C ALA A 24 57.00 18.00 17.77
N ALA A 25 55.86 17.37 18.06
CA ALA A 25 55.79 16.09 18.76
C ALA A 25 54.77 15.21 18.04
N LEU A 26 55.13 13.97 17.71
CA LEU A 26 54.31 13.06 16.92
C LEU A 26 53.29 12.33 17.81
N GLY A 27 52.00 12.43 17.46
CA GLY A 27 50.89 11.84 18.22
C GLY A 27 49.65 11.60 17.35
N GLY A 28 49.86 11.18 16.09
CA GLY A 28 48.79 11.05 15.10
C GLY A 28 47.95 9.79 15.31
N THR A 29 46.84 9.89 16.05
CA THR A 29 45.76 8.91 15.97
C THR A 29 45.02 9.09 14.64
N THR A 30 45.47 8.40 13.60
CA THR A 30 44.72 8.32 12.34
C THR A 30 43.38 7.67 12.61
N ALA A 31 42.28 8.39 12.37
CA ALA A 31 40.96 7.81 12.34
C ALA A 31 40.89 6.81 11.16
N ALA A 32 41.09 5.53 11.45
CA ALA A 32 40.86 4.47 10.49
C ALA A 32 39.38 4.52 10.09
N GLY A 33 39.11 4.65 8.79
CA GLY A 33 37.75 4.45 8.28
C GLY A 33 37.28 3.04 8.62
N ALA A 34 35.97 2.89 8.82
CA ALA A 34 35.35 1.57 8.95
C ALA A 34 35.43 0.83 7.61
N ALA A 35 36.57 0.21 7.34
CA ALA A 35 36.71 -0.78 6.28
C ALA A 35 35.80 -1.97 6.59
N ASP A 36 35.25 -2.59 5.55
CA ASP A 36 34.36 -3.75 5.69
C ASP A 36 34.99 -4.83 6.59
N THR A 37 34.31 -5.15 7.69
CA THR A 37 34.66 -6.32 8.49
C THR A 37 34.36 -7.55 7.64
N ALA A 38 35.39 -8.09 7.00
CA ALA A 38 35.31 -9.29 6.17
C ALA A 38 34.56 -10.39 6.93
N ASP A 39 33.47 -10.87 6.32
CA ASP A 39 32.50 -11.72 6.99
C ASP A 39 33.16 -13.05 7.37
N ALA A 40 33.20 -13.36 8.67
CA ALA A 40 33.75 -14.64 9.13
C ALA A 40 32.91 -15.78 8.53
N PRO A 41 33.52 -16.88 8.04
CA PRO A 41 32.79 -17.92 7.31
C PRO A 41 31.77 -18.60 8.22
N ARG A 42 30.49 -18.20 8.12
CA ARG A 42 29.39 -18.76 8.90
C ARG A 42 29.10 -20.19 8.46
N THR A 43 29.72 -21.16 9.13
CA THR A 43 29.38 -22.58 9.01
C THR A 43 28.10 -22.89 9.80
N THR A 44 26.98 -22.32 9.37
CA THR A 44 25.63 -22.74 9.80
C THR A 44 25.00 -23.50 8.64
N ALA A 45 25.28 -24.81 8.58
CA ALA A 45 24.54 -25.71 7.71
C ALA A 45 23.04 -25.64 8.04
N SER A 46 22.18 -25.81 7.03
CA SER A 46 20.74 -25.76 7.24
C SER A 46 20.29 -26.88 8.19
N VAL A 47 19.21 -26.62 8.93
CA VAL A 47 18.51 -27.68 9.66
C VAL A 47 18.00 -28.69 8.61
N PRO A 48 18.26 -30.01 8.75
CA PRO A 48 17.81 -30.99 7.77
C PRO A 48 16.30 -30.93 7.53
N LEU A 49 15.90 -31.01 6.26
CA LEU A 49 14.50 -31.17 5.89
C LEU A 49 14.01 -32.60 6.20
N PRO A 50 12.70 -32.81 6.39
CA PRO A 50 12.07 -34.12 6.27
C PRO A 50 12.46 -34.81 4.94
N PRO A 51 12.66 -36.14 4.90
CA PRO A 51 13.20 -36.84 3.73
C PRO A 51 12.47 -36.57 2.40
N GLU A 52 11.15 -36.40 2.46
CA GLU A 52 10.30 -36.09 1.32
C GLU A 52 10.51 -34.66 0.79
N LEU A 53 10.70 -33.67 1.67
CA LEU A 53 11.01 -32.30 1.29
C LEU A 53 12.48 -32.17 0.83
N GLU A 54 13.39 -32.94 1.43
CA GLU A 54 14.79 -33.04 1.02
C GLU A 54 14.94 -33.65 -0.38
N ALA A 55 14.12 -34.65 -0.74
CA ALA A 55 14.10 -35.21 -2.08
C ALA A 55 13.65 -34.18 -3.14
N ILE A 56 12.63 -33.38 -2.85
CA ILE A 56 12.18 -32.28 -3.72
C ILE A 56 13.28 -31.21 -3.82
N ARG A 57 13.89 -30.82 -2.69
CA ARG A 57 15.01 -29.88 -2.64
C ARG A 57 16.20 -30.35 -3.49
N ALA A 58 16.57 -31.63 -3.40
CA ALA A 58 17.65 -32.23 -4.20
C ALA A 58 17.33 -32.24 -5.70
N ALA A 59 16.08 -32.51 -6.10
CA ALA A 59 15.65 -32.45 -7.50
C ALA A 59 15.74 -31.02 -8.05
N GLU A 60 15.22 -30.03 -7.33
CA GLU A 60 15.30 -28.60 -7.71
C GLU A 60 16.74 -28.07 -7.75
N ALA A 61 17.60 -28.48 -6.81
CA ALA A 61 19.03 -28.14 -6.85
C ALA A 61 19.69 -28.71 -8.12
N THR A 62 19.31 -29.93 -8.52
CA THR A 62 19.83 -30.56 -9.74
C THR A 62 19.39 -29.78 -10.99
N GLN A 63 18.17 -29.24 -11.03
CA GLN A 63 17.69 -28.38 -12.12
C GLN A 63 18.42 -27.02 -12.15
N LEU A 64 18.65 -26.40 -10.99
CA LEU A 64 19.29 -25.08 -10.88
C LEU A 64 20.82 -25.09 -11.09
N TYR A 65 21.48 -26.21 -10.78
CA TYR A 65 22.94 -26.28 -10.64
C TYR A 65 23.62 -27.54 -11.20
N GLY A 66 22.87 -28.49 -11.76
CA GLY A 66 23.41 -29.79 -12.20
C GLY A 66 23.87 -30.72 -11.07
N SER A 67 23.53 -30.42 -9.81
CA SER A 67 23.90 -31.23 -8.65
C SER A 67 22.84 -31.13 -7.54
N PRO A 68 22.51 -32.24 -6.84
CA PRO A 68 21.52 -32.22 -5.76
C PRO A 68 22.03 -31.56 -4.47
N ALA A 69 23.33 -31.34 -4.31
CA ALA A 69 23.92 -30.85 -3.06
C ALA A 69 23.44 -29.43 -2.69
N GLU A 70 23.12 -29.21 -1.41
CA GLU A 70 22.90 -27.86 -0.90
C GLU A 70 24.20 -27.05 -0.98
N ARG A 71 24.11 -25.81 -1.50
CA ARG A 71 25.26 -24.90 -1.65
C ARG A 71 25.36 -23.96 -0.44
N PRO A 72 26.57 -23.47 -0.07
CA PRO A 72 26.72 -22.36 0.86
C PRO A 72 25.89 -21.14 0.43
N LEU A 73 25.35 -20.37 1.37
CA LEU A 73 24.42 -19.26 1.08
C LEU A 73 24.98 -18.20 0.12
N ALA A 74 26.31 -18.01 0.09
CA ALA A 74 26.99 -17.12 -0.85
C ALA A 74 27.02 -17.64 -2.30
N ASP A 75 27.03 -18.96 -2.49
CA ASP A 75 27.14 -19.63 -3.79
C ASP A 75 25.78 -19.97 -4.42
N ARG A 76 24.69 -19.61 -3.74
CA ARG A 76 23.31 -19.80 -4.20
C ARG A 76 22.90 -18.66 -5.16
N LYS A 77 22.29 -19.02 -6.28
CA LYS A 77 21.54 -18.12 -7.17
C LYS A 77 20.57 -17.25 -6.37
N THR A 78 20.50 -15.97 -6.68
CA THR A 78 19.62 -15.02 -5.99
C THR A 78 18.15 -15.23 -6.35
N GLY A 79 17.26 -15.13 -5.36
CA GLY A 79 15.84 -15.43 -5.55
C GLY A 79 14.89 -14.39 -4.96
N LEU A 80 13.69 -14.28 -5.52
CA LEU A 80 12.53 -13.62 -4.88
C LEU A 80 11.40 -14.64 -4.76
N ILE A 81 10.57 -14.55 -3.71
CA ILE A 81 9.44 -15.47 -3.52
C ILE A 81 8.19 -14.76 -2.99
N SER A 82 7.02 -15.07 -3.57
CA SER A 82 5.71 -14.70 -3.03
C SER A 82 4.97 -15.89 -2.44
N LEU A 83 4.56 -15.74 -1.18
CA LEU A 83 3.61 -16.57 -0.45
C LEU A 83 2.33 -15.76 -0.24
N GLY A 84 1.20 -16.44 -0.14
CA GLY A 84 -0.08 -15.78 0.06
C GLY A 84 -1.27 -16.47 -0.59
N ASP A 85 -2.30 -15.66 -0.79
CA ASP A 85 -3.56 -16.06 -1.41
C ASP A 85 -3.72 -15.60 -2.87
N SER A 86 -4.96 -15.45 -3.32
CA SER A 86 -5.35 -15.10 -4.69
C SER A 86 -4.84 -13.73 -5.15
N GLU A 87 -4.74 -12.77 -4.23
CA GLU A 87 -4.29 -11.39 -4.48
C GLU A 87 -2.88 -11.35 -5.12
N ILE A 88 -2.05 -12.35 -4.83
CA ILE A 88 -0.67 -12.45 -5.31
C ILE A 88 -0.38 -13.69 -6.17
N SER A 89 -1.33 -14.64 -6.27
CA SER A 89 -1.17 -15.81 -7.15
C SER A 89 -1.23 -15.43 -8.63
N GLY A 90 -2.12 -14.52 -9.00
CA GLY A 90 -2.43 -14.23 -10.39
C GLY A 90 -3.89 -14.45 -10.76
N GLU A 91 -4.73 -14.88 -9.82
CA GLU A 91 -6.20 -14.85 -9.92
C GLU A 91 -6.66 -13.53 -10.57
N GLY A 92 -7.51 -13.58 -11.57
CA GLY A 92 -7.96 -12.38 -12.29
C GLY A 92 -7.04 -11.92 -13.44
N VAL A 93 -5.82 -12.43 -13.58
CA VAL A 93 -5.01 -12.22 -14.80
C VAL A 93 -5.65 -12.91 -16.01
N GLY A 94 -6.10 -14.17 -15.84
CA GLY A 94 -6.65 -14.99 -16.93
C GLY A 94 -5.60 -15.76 -17.77
N THR A 95 -4.33 -15.78 -17.35
CA THR A 95 -3.29 -16.66 -17.90
C THR A 95 -2.57 -17.37 -16.76
N TYR A 96 -2.60 -18.71 -16.74
CA TYR A 96 -2.22 -19.51 -15.57
C TYR A 96 -1.22 -20.63 -15.91
N GLU A 97 -0.39 -20.99 -14.94
CA GLU A 97 0.62 -22.05 -15.03
C GLU A 97 -0.02 -23.43 -14.77
N PRO A 98 0.15 -24.43 -15.66
CA PRO A 98 -0.28 -25.80 -15.37
C PRO A 98 0.43 -26.37 -14.13
N PRO A 99 -0.25 -27.16 -13.27
CA PRO A 99 -1.63 -27.61 -13.37
C PRO A 99 -2.68 -26.67 -12.75
N THR A 100 -2.29 -25.47 -12.29
CA THR A 100 -3.04 -24.64 -11.31
C THR A 100 -4.34 -23.99 -11.79
N ASN A 101 -4.90 -24.43 -12.91
CA ASN A 101 -6.19 -24.02 -13.46
C ASN A 101 -6.99 -25.24 -13.94
N GLY A 102 -7.27 -26.17 -13.02
CA GLY A 102 -8.04 -27.37 -13.27
C GLY A 102 -8.78 -27.87 -12.02
N PRO A 103 -9.69 -28.86 -12.16
CA PRO A 103 -10.56 -29.31 -11.06
C PRO A 103 -9.80 -29.76 -9.80
N ASP A 104 -8.61 -30.34 -9.96
CA ASP A 104 -7.78 -30.85 -8.87
C ASP A 104 -6.91 -29.77 -8.20
N ASN A 105 -6.59 -28.69 -8.91
CA ASN A 105 -5.74 -27.59 -8.43
C ASN A 105 -6.16 -26.26 -9.08
N TRP A 106 -6.63 -25.33 -8.25
CA TRP A 106 -7.00 -23.98 -8.67
C TRP A 106 -6.16 -22.89 -8.00
N CYS A 107 -4.87 -23.13 -7.72
CA CYS A 107 -4.02 -22.06 -7.18
C CYS A 107 -3.96 -20.82 -8.08
N HIS A 108 -4.30 -20.95 -9.37
CA HIS A 108 -4.33 -19.89 -10.37
C HIS A 108 -3.04 -19.05 -10.37
N ARG A 109 -1.88 -19.72 -10.28
CA ARG A 109 -0.58 -19.05 -10.35
C ARG A 109 -0.35 -18.54 -11.76
N SER A 110 0.05 -17.29 -11.89
CA SER A 110 0.24 -16.64 -13.20
C SER A 110 1.71 -16.27 -13.45
N PRO A 111 2.24 -16.49 -14.67
CA PRO A 111 3.55 -15.94 -15.05
C PRO A 111 3.54 -14.40 -15.10
N GLN A 112 2.36 -13.76 -15.02
CA GLN A 112 2.22 -12.31 -14.92
C GLN A 112 2.02 -11.80 -13.48
N ALA A 113 2.11 -12.67 -12.47
CA ALA A 113 2.05 -12.27 -11.06
C ALA A 113 3.21 -11.32 -10.71
N ALA A 114 2.98 -10.47 -9.70
CA ALA A 114 3.85 -9.32 -9.44
C ALA A 114 5.32 -9.69 -9.13
N ILE A 115 5.56 -10.84 -8.50
CA ILE A 115 6.92 -11.30 -8.14
C ILE A 115 7.83 -11.50 -9.35
N HIS A 116 7.26 -11.93 -10.49
CA HIS A 116 8.00 -12.18 -11.74
C HIS A 116 8.29 -10.90 -12.54
N ARG A 117 7.76 -9.75 -12.09
CA ARG A 117 7.72 -8.49 -12.85
C ARG A 117 8.36 -7.31 -12.13
N THR A 118 8.89 -7.53 -10.92
CA THR A 118 9.64 -6.49 -10.20
C THR A 118 10.95 -6.17 -10.93
N GLY A 119 11.44 -4.94 -10.81
CA GLY A 119 12.78 -4.54 -11.25
C GLY A 119 13.89 -4.93 -10.27
N ILE A 120 13.60 -5.79 -9.28
CA ILE A 120 14.56 -6.22 -8.26
C ILE A 120 15.48 -7.30 -8.85
N PRO A 121 16.82 -7.12 -8.86
CA PRO A 121 17.72 -8.11 -9.44
C PRO A 121 17.67 -9.47 -8.72
N ALA A 122 17.35 -10.53 -9.46
CA ALA A 122 17.42 -11.92 -9.03
C ALA A 122 17.71 -12.86 -10.22
N ASP A 123 18.34 -14.00 -9.95
CA ASP A 123 18.54 -15.09 -10.94
C ASP A 123 17.24 -15.82 -11.26
N VAL A 124 16.34 -15.95 -10.28
CA VAL A 124 15.07 -16.69 -10.35
C VAL A 124 13.99 -16.01 -9.50
N THR A 125 12.74 -16.23 -9.86
CA THR A 125 11.57 -15.74 -9.11
C THR A 125 10.57 -16.88 -8.91
N TYR A 126 10.01 -16.97 -7.72
CA TYR A 126 9.08 -18.04 -7.33
C TYR A 126 7.74 -17.46 -6.93
N ASN A 127 6.66 -18.02 -7.45
CA ASN A 127 5.35 -17.83 -6.89
C ASN A 127 4.90 -19.16 -6.27
N VAL A 128 4.64 -19.18 -4.97
CA VAL A 128 4.13 -20.35 -4.23
C VAL A 128 2.84 -20.04 -3.48
N SER A 129 2.31 -18.82 -3.67
CA SER A 129 0.95 -18.48 -3.27
C SER A 129 -0.09 -19.33 -4.02
N CYS A 130 -1.32 -19.35 -3.50
CA CYS A 130 -2.37 -20.19 -4.02
C CYS A 130 -3.73 -19.57 -3.76
N SER A 131 -4.59 -19.50 -4.78
CA SER A 131 -5.93 -18.93 -4.65
C SER A 131 -6.76 -19.60 -3.55
N GLY A 132 -7.51 -18.78 -2.80
CA GLY A 132 -8.30 -19.21 -1.64
C GLY A 132 -7.51 -19.65 -0.41
N ALA A 133 -6.17 -19.53 -0.39
CA ALA A 133 -5.37 -19.87 0.78
C ALA A 133 -5.66 -18.92 1.96
N ALA A 134 -5.58 -19.44 3.18
CA ALA A 134 -5.64 -18.71 4.44
C ALA A 134 -4.33 -18.91 5.23
N THR A 135 -4.15 -18.25 6.37
CA THR A 135 -2.93 -18.42 7.19
C THR A 135 -2.58 -19.88 7.54
N PRO A 136 -3.52 -20.83 7.75
CA PRO A 136 -3.20 -22.24 7.97
C PRO A 136 -2.55 -22.96 6.78
N ASN A 137 -2.60 -22.39 5.57
CA ASN A 137 -1.95 -22.97 4.38
C ASN A 137 -0.50 -22.49 4.18
N ILE A 138 -0.07 -21.51 4.97
CA ILE A 138 1.22 -20.83 4.84
C ILE A 138 2.18 -21.18 5.98
N ARG A 139 1.64 -21.55 7.15
CA ARG A 139 2.37 -21.71 8.42
C ARG A 139 2.99 -23.09 8.59
N ILE A 140 4.06 -23.18 9.40
CA ILE A 140 4.72 -24.45 9.77
C ILE A 140 3.69 -25.39 10.40
N GLY A 141 3.64 -26.64 9.93
CA GLY A 141 2.63 -27.62 10.37
C GLY A 141 1.21 -27.35 9.86
N GLY A 142 1.08 -26.49 8.85
CA GLY A 142 -0.17 -26.16 8.19
C GLY A 142 -0.72 -27.23 7.25
N GLY A 143 -1.79 -26.89 6.54
CA GLY A 143 -2.46 -27.77 5.57
C GLY A 143 -2.22 -27.36 4.12
N LYS A 144 -1.97 -28.32 3.23
CA LYS A 144 -1.97 -28.07 1.78
C LYS A 144 -3.32 -27.48 1.32
N GLN A 145 -3.32 -26.63 0.29
CA GLN A 145 -4.57 -26.16 -0.33
C GLN A 145 -5.17 -27.20 -1.27
N TYR A 146 -4.34 -27.85 -2.09
CA TYR A 146 -4.68 -28.96 -2.99
C TYR A 146 -3.75 -30.15 -2.74
N ALA A 147 -4.11 -31.34 -3.23
CA ALA A 147 -3.40 -32.59 -2.85
C ALA A 147 -1.95 -32.64 -3.38
N ASP A 148 -1.70 -32.03 -4.53
CA ASP A 148 -0.43 -31.92 -5.25
C ASP A 148 0.47 -30.78 -4.72
N GLU A 149 -0.10 -29.75 -4.08
CA GLU A 149 0.63 -28.64 -3.48
C GLU A 149 1.48 -29.05 -2.25
N LEU A 150 2.34 -28.14 -1.79
CA LEU A 150 2.96 -28.20 -0.45
C LEU A 150 2.34 -27.12 0.45
N VAL A 151 2.57 -27.19 1.76
CA VAL A 151 2.34 -26.02 2.63
C VAL A 151 3.34 -24.93 2.20
N GLN A 152 2.94 -23.66 2.17
CA GLN A 152 3.80 -22.63 1.56
C GLN A 152 5.10 -22.38 2.38
N SER A 153 5.10 -22.68 3.68
CA SER A 153 6.30 -22.76 4.53
C SER A 153 7.32 -23.79 4.02
N ASP A 154 6.85 -24.94 3.56
CA ASP A 154 7.69 -26.06 3.12
C ASP A 154 8.31 -25.73 1.76
N ASN A 155 7.49 -25.12 0.89
CA ASN A 155 7.94 -24.53 -0.36
C ASN A 155 9.05 -23.48 -0.12
N LEU A 156 8.87 -22.56 0.84
CA LEU A 156 9.93 -21.61 1.24
C LEU A 156 11.15 -22.32 1.82
N ALA A 157 10.98 -23.36 2.65
CA ALA A 157 12.06 -24.12 3.25
C ALA A 157 12.96 -24.78 2.20
N ILE A 158 12.36 -25.29 1.12
CA ILE A 158 13.05 -25.82 -0.06
C ILE A 158 13.73 -24.68 -0.84
N LYS A 159 12.98 -23.63 -1.24
CA LYS A 159 13.52 -22.55 -2.09
C LYS A 159 14.67 -21.81 -1.40
N ALA A 160 14.58 -21.57 -0.10
CA ALA A 160 15.60 -20.87 0.68
C ALA A 160 16.90 -21.68 0.86
N ARG A 161 16.83 -23.02 0.89
CA ARG A 161 18.03 -23.88 0.89
C ARG A 161 18.69 -23.94 -0.51
N ASN A 162 17.89 -23.84 -1.58
CA ASN A 162 18.40 -23.87 -2.95
C ASN A 162 18.83 -22.52 -3.51
N THR A 163 18.29 -21.40 -3.05
CA THR A 163 18.58 -20.03 -3.55
C THR A 163 18.97 -19.09 -2.43
N ARG A 164 19.54 -17.92 -2.74
CA ARG A 164 19.73 -16.81 -1.81
C ARG A 164 18.56 -15.83 -1.97
N ILE A 165 17.48 -16.11 -1.25
CA ILE A 165 16.27 -15.29 -1.24
C ILE A 165 16.61 -13.87 -0.75
N ARG A 166 16.25 -12.85 -1.54
CA ARG A 166 16.43 -11.43 -1.23
C ARG A 166 15.15 -10.78 -0.72
N MET A 167 14.00 -11.29 -1.14
CA MET A 167 12.69 -10.83 -0.70
C MET A 167 11.74 -12.02 -0.55
N VAL A 168 11.07 -12.08 0.60
CA VAL A 168 9.90 -12.93 0.88
C VAL A 168 8.71 -11.98 0.96
N LEU A 169 7.80 -12.06 -0.01
CA LEU A 169 6.53 -11.35 0.00
C LEU A 169 5.45 -12.25 0.62
N LEU A 170 4.66 -11.71 1.54
CA LEU A 170 3.51 -12.34 2.16
C LEU A 170 2.26 -11.48 1.93
N VAL A 171 1.21 -12.09 1.38
CA VAL A 171 -0.12 -11.48 1.17
C VAL A 171 -1.17 -12.45 1.69
N ALA A 172 -1.64 -12.25 2.92
CA ALA A 172 -2.50 -13.23 3.59
C ALA A 172 -3.48 -12.60 4.57
N GLY A 173 -4.66 -13.20 4.71
CA GLY A 173 -5.63 -12.90 5.75
C GLY A 173 -7.03 -12.52 5.24
N ALA A 174 -7.18 -12.21 3.95
CA ALA A 174 -8.48 -11.92 3.36
C ALA A 174 -9.47 -13.11 3.45
N ASN A 175 -8.93 -14.33 3.40
CA ASN A 175 -9.69 -15.60 3.48
C ASN A 175 -9.83 -16.17 4.90
N ASP A 176 -9.19 -15.56 5.91
CA ASP A 176 -9.29 -15.95 7.32
C ASP A 176 -10.57 -15.35 7.95
N ASP A 177 -10.48 -14.47 8.95
CA ASP A 177 -11.63 -13.94 9.69
C ASP A 177 -12.46 -12.92 8.89
N LEU A 178 -11.84 -12.26 7.91
CA LEU A 178 -12.48 -11.24 7.09
C LEU A 178 -13.44 -11.81 6.06
N GLN A 179 -13.12 -12.99 5.51
CA GLN A 179 -13.93 -13.74 4.54
C GLN A 179 -14.35 -12.87 3.33
N PHE A 180 -13.40 -12.14 2.73
CA PHE A 180 -13.72 -11.17 1.66
C PHE A 180 -14.48 -11.79 0.49
N GLY A 181 -14.12 -12.98 0.03
CA GLY A 181 -14.85 -13.71 -1.02
C GLY A 181 -16.34 -13.89 -0.67
N PRO A 182 -16.67 -14.60 0.43
CA PRO A 182 -18.05 -14.72 0.92
C PRO A 182 -18.79 -13.40 1.16
N VAL A 183 -18.11 -12.34 1.59
CA VAL A 183 -18.71 -11.00 1.74
C VAL A 183 -19.06 -10.40 0.37
N MET A 184 -18.11 -10.38 -0.57
CA MET A 184 -18.33 -9.88 -1.93
C MET A 184 -19.44 -10.65 -2.65
N THR A 185 -19.48 -11.98 -2.48
CA THR A 185 -20.57 -12.82 -3.02
C THR A 185 -21.93 -12.42 -2.46
N ASP A 186 -22.06 -12.14 -1.16
CA ASP A 186 -23.31 -11.66 -0.56
C ASP A 186 -23.70 -10.28 -1.11
N CYS A 187 -22.76 -9.34 -1.25
CA CYS A 187 -22.99 -8.01 -1.83
C CYS A 187 -23.48 -8.10 -3.30
N VAL A 188 -22.84 -8.93 -4.13
CA VAL A 188 -23.22 -9.14 -5.53
C VAL A 188 -24.58 -9.86 -5.64
N THR A 189 -24.80 -10.90 -4.83
CA THR A 189 -26.07 -11.63 -4.80
C THR A 189 -27.22 -10.72 -4.37
N ARG A 190 -27.03 -9.92 -3.32
CA ARG A 190 -27.98 -8.92 -2.84
C ARG A 190 -28.34 -7.91 -3.93
N TYR A 191 -27.35 -7.40 -4.65
CA TYR A 191 -27.55 -6.45 -5.75
C TYR A 191 -28.37 -7.09 -6.89
N LEU A 192 -27.98 -8.29 -7.33
CA LEU A 192 -28.68 -9.04 -8.40
C LEU A 192 -30.12 -9.45 -8.03
N THR A 193 -30.38 -9.67 -6.73
CA THR A 193 -31.70 -10.10 -6.22
C THR A 193 -32.48 -8.99 -5.49
N LEU A 194 -32.02 -7.73 -5.61
CA LEU A 194 -32.66 -6.52 -5.08
C LEU A 194 -32.91 -6.51 -3.55
N GLN A 195 -32.05 -7.18 -2.77
CA GLN A 195 -32.20 -7.33 -1.31
C GLN A 195 -31.67 -6.12 -0.48
N GLY A 196 -31.21 -5.06 -1.13
CA GLY A 196 -30.54 -3.93 -0.46
C GLY A 196 -29.08 -4.22 -0.09
N PRO A 197 -28.32 -3.21 0.38
CA PRO A 197 -26.88 -3.29 0.58
C PRO A 197 -26.43 -4.42 1.53
N CYS A 198 -25.16 -4.83 1.40
CA CYS A 198 -24.52 -5.75 2.33
C CYS A 198 -23.91 -5.03 3.55
N GLU A 199 -23.52 -3.76 3.43
CA GLU A 199 -22.87 -2.98 4.49
C GLU A 199 -23.53 -3.13 5.89
N PRO A 200 -24.86 -2.99 6.06
CA PRO A 200 -25.49 -3.05 7.39
C PRO A 200 -25.37 -4.40 8.10
N LYS A 201 -25.12 -5.48 7.33
CA LYS A 201 -24.93 -6.85 7.83
C LYS A 201 -23.50 -7.09 8.36
N TYR A 202 -22.52 -6.38 7.81
CA TYR A 202 -21.09 -6.65 8.06
C TYR A 202 -20.37 -5.56 8.85
N ALA A 203 -20.71 -4.28 8.65
CA ALA A 203 -20.01 -3.15 9.28
C ALA A 203 -19.92 -3.23 10.82
N PRO A 204 -20.99 -3.59 11.58
CA PRO A 204 -20.92 -3.63 13.05
C PRO A 204 -19.94 -4.67 13.61
N GLY A 205 -19.62 -5.72 12.85
CA GLY A 205 -18.71 -6.78 13.25
C GLY A 205 -17.31 -6.70 12.64
N TRP A 206 -17.06 -5.73 11.74
CA TRP A 206 -15.87 -5.77 10.88
C TRP A 206 -14.56 -5.63 11.66
N GLN A 207 -14.47 -4.70 12.61
CA GLN A 207 -13.25 -4.51 13.41
C GLN A 207 -12.90 -5.77 14.23
N ALA A 208 -13.89 -6.51 14.74
CA ALA A 208 -13.65 -7.75 15.48
C ALA A 208 -13.05 -8.87 14.60
N ARG A 209 -13.39 -8.88 13.30
CA ARG A 209 -12.74 -9.77 12.32
C ARG A 209 -11.27 -9.37 12.10
N VAL A 210 -10.99 -8.07 11.93
CA VAL A 210 -9.61 -7.55 11.84
C VAL A 210 -8.79 -7.91 13.08
N ASP A 211 -9.35 -7.68 14.28
CA ASP A 211 -8.65 -7.94 15.54
C ASP A 211 -8.37 -9.44 15.77
N GLY A 212 -9.26 -10.32 15.31
CA GLY A 212 -9.04 -11.78 15.31
C GLY A 212 -7.99 -12.24 14.31
N LEU A 213 -7.83 -11.52 13.19
CA LEU A 213 -6.87 -11.82 12.14
C LEU A 213 -5.42 -11.48 12.51
N VAL A 214 -5.18 -10.30 13.10
CA VAL A 214 -3.84 -9.79 13.44
C VAL A 214 -2.92 -10.86 14.06
N PRO A 215 -3.29 -11.58 15.15
CA PRO A 215 -2.39 -12.57 15.77
C PRO A 215 -2.07 -13.78 14.87
N LYS A 216 -2.93 -14.10 13.89
CA LYS A 216 -2.68 -15.18 12.92
C LYS A 216 -1.62 -14.76 11.91
N VAL A 217 -1.79 -13.58 11.30
CA VAL A 217 -0.81 -12.99 10.36
C VAL A 217 0.52 -12.75 11.05
N GLU A 218 0.51 -12.24 12.29
CA GLU A 218 1.73 -12.10 13.07
C GLU A 218 2.49 -13.43 13.21
N GLN A 219 1.80 -14.54 13.53
CA GLN A 219 2.51 -15.80 13.61
C GLN A 219 2.89 -16.37 12.23
N THR A 220 2.15 -16.08 11.15
CA THR A 220 2.65 -16.37 9.79
C THR A 220 4.02 -15.73 9.56
N VAL A 221 4.21 -14.46 9.94
CA VAL A 221 5.54 -13.83 9.85
C VAL A 221 6.57 -14.50 10.77
N ARG A 222 6.21 -14.85 12.01
CA ARG A 222 7.13 -15.52 12.96
C ARG A 222 7.56 -16.92 12.46
N ASP A 223 6.62 -17.70 11.93
CA ASP A 223 6.85 -19.04 11.41
C ASP A 223 7.74 -18.98 10.15
N LEU A 224 7.47 -18.05 9.22
CA LEU A 224 8.34 -17.85 8.04
C LEU A 224 9.75 -17.32 8.41
N ARG A 225 9.90 -16.55 9.49
CA ARG A 225 11.24 -16.21 10.04
C ARG A 225 11.98 -17.44 10.55
N THR A 226 11.29 -18.39 11.18
CA THR A 226 11.88 -19.68 11.60
C THR A 226 12.34 -20.48 10.38
N VAL A 227 11.50 -20.66 9.35
CA VAL A 227 11.86 -21.34 8.09
C VAL A 227 13.15 -20.79 7.48
N MET A 228 13.31 -19.47 7.48
CA MET A 228 14.49 -18.80 6.91
C MET A 228 15.75 -19.00 7.77
N ARG A 229 15.66 -18.94 9.11
CA ARG A 229 16.78 -19.26 9.99
C ARG A 229 17.22 -20.71 9.83
N ASP A 230 16.26 -21.62 9.75
CA ASP A 230 16.51 -23.05 9.53
C ASP A 230 17.16 -23.32 8.16
N ALA A 231 16.94 -22.46 7.16
CA ALA A 231 17.62 -22.48 5.86
C ALA A 231 19.00 -21.78 5.85
N GLY A 232 19.48 -21.29 6.99
CA GLY A 232 20.81 -20.70 7.19
C GLY A 232 20.88 -19.17 7.10
N TYR A 233 19.77 -18.44 7.20
CA TYR A 233 19.73 -16.97 7.05
C TYR A 233 19.73 -16.23 8.39
N ALA A 234 20.35 -15.05 8.43
CA ALA A 234 20.01 -14.06 9.44
C ALA A 234 18.76 -13.26 9.02
N ASP A 235 18.02 -12.72 10.00
CA ASP A 235 16.83 -11.87 9.79
C ASP A 235 17.07 -10.59 8.93
N GLY A 236 18.34 -10.27 8.64
CA GLY A 236 18.76 -9.15 7.79
C GLY A 236 19.28 -9.53 6.39
N ASP A 237 19.44 -10.81 6.05
CA ASP A 237 19.90 -11.25 4.71
C ASP A 237 18.87 -11.00 3.60
N TYR A 238 17.59 -10.84 4.00
CA TYR A 238 16.42 -10.78 3.14
C TYR A 238 15.37 -9.80 3.69
N LYS A 239 14.53 -9.25 2.82
CA LYS A 239 13.35 -8.48 3.22
C LYS A 239 12.14 -9.40 3.35
N LEU A 240 11.55 -9.52 4.54
CA LEU A 240 10.19 -10.06 4.70
C LEU A 240 9.20 -8.89 4.60
N VAL A 241 8.44 -8.86 3.50
CA VAL A 241 7.43 -7.84 3.20
C VAL A 241 6.04 -8.42 3.44
N VAL A 242 5.25 -7.79 4.30
CA VAL A 242 3.80 -7.96 4.34
C VAL A 242 3.20 -6.88 3.45
N MET A 243 2.42 -7.27 2.45
CA MET A 243 1.63 -6.35 1.64
C MET A 243 0.15 -6.50 1.98
N GLY A 244 -0.57 -5.40 1.91
CA GLY A 244 -2.03 -5.34 2.04
C GLY A 244 -2.77 -5.69 0.75
N TYR A 245 -4.02 -5.22 0.70
CA TYR A 245 -4.99 -5.42 -0.37
C TYR A 245 -5.60 -4.07 -0.77
N PRO A 246 -5.63 -3.71 -2.07
CA PRO A 246 -6.37 -2.55 -2.54
C PRO A 246 -7.88 -2.82 -2.48
N SER A 247 -8.70 -1.78 -2.56
CA SER A 247 -10.13 -2.00 -2.87
C SER A 247 -10.31 -2.21 -4.38
N PRO A 248 -10.87 -3.34 -4.84
CA PRO A 248 -11.07 -3.61 -6.27
C PRO A 248 -12.31 -2.88 -6.84
N ILE A 249 -13.19 -2.36 -5.99
CA ILE A 249 -14.41 -1.66 -6.34
C ILE A 249 -14.49 -0.32 -5.60
N GLY A 250 -14.78 0.75 -6.34
CA GLY A 250 -15.00 2.09 -5.79
C GLY A 250 -16.32 2.70 -6.25
N PRO A 251 -16.74 3.85 -5.70
CA PRO A 251 -17.89 4.61 -6.21
C PRO A 251 -17.59 5.46 -7.46
N ASP A 252 -16.32 5.51 -7.89
CA ASP A 252 -15.84 6.55 -8.81
C ASP A 252 -16.03 6.23 -10.31
N PHE A 253 -16.52 5.03 -10.64
CA PHE A 253 -16.93 4.65 -12.01
C PHE A 253 -18.03 5.58 -12.59
N HIS A 254 -18.67 6.36 -11.74
CA HIS A 254 -19.64 7.41 -12.09
C HIS A 254 -19.01 8.65 -12.76
N ASP A 255 -17.68 8.78 -12.71
CA ASP A 255 -16.91 9.82 -13.39
C ASP A 255 -16.30 9.33 -14.73
N ASN A 256 -16.29 8.03 -15.00
CA ASN A 256 -15.83 7.45 -16.27
C ASN A 256 -16.78 7.91 -17.40
N PRO A 257 -16.29 8.60 -18.45
CA PRO A 257 -17.12 9.13 -19.53
C PRO A 257 -17.73 8.05 -20.42
N ASP A 258 -17.08 6.87 -20.49
CA ASP A 258 -17.48 5.73 -21.30
C ASP A 258 -18.13 4.61 -20.45
N PHE A 259 -18.59 4.92 -19.23
CA PHE A 259 -19.16 3.95 -18.29
C PHE A 259 -20.33 3.15 -18.89
N PRO A 260 -20.19 1.83 -19.14
CA PRO A 260 -21.17 1.04 -19.88
C PRO A 260 -22.32 0.51 -19.00
N GLY A 261 -22.40 0.96 -17.74
CA GLY A 261 -23.31 0.42 -16.72
C GLY A 261 -22.74 -0.82 -16.01
N LYS A 262 -23.10 -0.97 -14.73
CA LYS A 262 -22.53 -1.99 -13.82
C LYS A 262 -22.53 -3.42 -14.35
N LEU A 263 -23.58 -3.82 -15.07
CA LEU A 263 -23.71 -5.16 -15.64
C LEU A 263 -22.70 -5.44 -16.77
N ALA A 264 -22.33 -4.43 -17.57
CA ALA A 264 -21.44 -4.60 -18.71
C ALA A 264 -19.95 -4.61 -18.29
N CYS A 265 -19.58 -3.80 -17.30
CA CYS A 265 -18.22 -3.75 -16.77
C CYS A 265 -17.98 -4.66 -15.52
N GLY A 266 -19.01 -5.37 -15.06
CA GLY A 266 -18.92 -6.32 -13.94
C GLY A 266 -18.86 -5.68 -12.54
N GLY A 267 -19.03 -4.37 -12.40
CA GLY A 267 -19.03 -3.65 -11.12
C GLY A 267 -20.33 -3.81 -10.32
N LEU A 268 -20.74 -5.04 -10.05
CA LEU A 268 -21.98 -5.35 -9.33
C LEU A 268 -21.86 -5.13 -7.82
N GLY A 269 -22.91 -4.59 -7.21
CA GLY A 269 -22.94 -4.16 -5.81
C GLY A 269 -23.63 -2.79 -5.68
N TYR A 270 -24.16 -2.45 -4.50
CA TYR A 270 -24.72 -1.12 -4.28
C TYR A 270 -23.62 -0.08 -4.09
N ASP A 271 -23.88 1.18 -4.47
CA ASP A 271 -22.89 2.27 -4.35
C ASP A 271 -22.46 2.49 -2.90
N SER A 272 -23.36 2.28 -1.93
CA SER A 272 -23.04 2.28 -0.50
C SER A 272 -22.06 1.16 -0.09
N ASP A 273 -22.16 -0.02 -0.73
CA ASP A 273 -21.25 -1.13 -0.46
C ASP A 273 -19.85 -0.84 -1.03
N THR A 274 -19.73 -0.18 -2.19
CA THR A 274 -18.43 0.24 -2.74
C THR A 274 -17.79 1.35 -1.91
N VAL A 275 -18.60 2.33 -1.45
CA VAL A 275 -18.15 3.37 -0.50
C VAL A 275 -17.65 2.75 0.80
N TRP A 276 -18.39 1.81 1.39
CA TRP A 276 -17.99 1.13 2.63
C TRP A 276 -16.73 0.27 2.44
N GLY A 277 -16.68 -0.51 1.35
CA GLY A 277 -15.54 -1.36 1.00
C GLY A 277 -14.25 -0.55 0.94
N ARG A 278 -14.24 0.52 0.14
CA ARG A 278 -13.07 1.38 -0.10
C ARG A 278 -12.72 2.28 1.09
N ASN A 279 -13.70 2.95 1.69
CA ASN A 279 -13.42 4.02 2.65
C ASN A 279 -13.36 3.53 4.11
N THR A 280 -13.92 2.35 4.41
CA THR A 280 -14.05 1.81 5.78
C THR A 280 -13.45 0.41 5.95
N ALA A 281 -13.88 -0.56 5.14
CA ALA A 281 -13.57 -1.98 5.36
C ALA A 281 -12.09 -2.31 5.07
N VAL A 282 -11.59 -1.92 3.89
CA VAL A 282 -10.17 -2.07 3.54
C VAL A 282 -9.27 -1.25 4.48
N PRO A 283 -9.47 0.06 4.72
CA PRO A 283 -8.67 0.80 5.68
C PRO A 283 -8.65 0.24 7.11
N ALA A 284 -9.71 -0.44 7.56
CA ALA A 284 -9.70 -1.14 8.85
C ALA A 284 -8.80 -2.38 8.83
N PHE A 285 -8.91 -3.22 7.81
CA PHE A 285 -8.03 -4.38 7.59
C PHE A 285 -6.56 -3.96 7.55
N GLU A 286 -6.26 -2.90 6.80
CA GLU A 286 -4.90 -2.46 6.54
C GLU A 286 -4.22 -1.84 7.76
N ARG A 287 -4.98 -1.17 8.65
CA ARG A 287 -4.47 -0.82 9.99
C ARG A 287 -4.16 -2.06 10.86
N GLY A 288 -4.85 -3.18 10.63
CA GLY A 288 -4.51 -4.48 11.21
C GLY A 288 -3.22 -5.07 10.63
N MET A 289 -3.07 -5.09 9.31
CA MET A 289 -1.87 -5.59 8.62
C MET A 289 -0.62 -4.78 8.97
N ARG A 290 -0.75 -3.46 9.00
CA ARG A 290 0.26 -2.52 9.53
C ARG A 290 0.72 -2.91 10.94
N ARG A 291 -0.23 -3.18 11.84
CA ARG A 291 0.05 -3.59 13.23
C ARG A 291 0.74 -4.95 13.30
N ALA A 292 0.29 -5.94 12.53
CA ALA A 292 0.91 -7.27 12.48
C ALA A 292 2.36 -7.19 11.98
N ALA A 293 2.62 -6.39 10.93
CA ALA A 293 3.96 -6.17 10.39
C ALA A 293 4.88 -5.43 11.39
N ALA A 294 4.38 -4.41 12.09
CA ALA A 294 5.12 -3.69 13.11
C ALA A 294 5.49 -4.61 14.30
N ASN A 295 4.52 -5.34 14.84
CA ASN A 295 4.68 -6.24 15.99
C ASN A 295 5.68 -7.40 15.73
N THR A 296 5.88 -7.77 14.47
CA THR A 296 6.78 -8.87 14.06
C THR A 296 8.07 -8.40 13.41
N GLY A 297 8.26 -7.09 13.33
CA GLY A 297 9.41 -6.50 12.65
C GLY A 297 9.50 -6.88 11.17
N ALA A 298 8.39 -7.09 10.46
CA ALA A 298 8.37 -7.15 9.00
C ALA A 298 8.58 -5.75 8.37
N VAL A 299 8.77 -5.71 7.06
CA VAL A 299 8.53 -4.51 6.25
C VAL A 299 7.06 -4.51 5.84
N TYR A 300 6.40 -3.35 5.82
CA TYR A 300 4.99 -3.22 5.42
C TYR A 300 4.83 -2.41 4.13
N LEU A 301 3.92 -2.84 3.25
CA LEU A 301 3.51 -2.14 2.04
C LEU A 301 2.00 -1.88 2.06
N ASP A 302 1.64 -0.63 2.29
CA ASP A 302 0.27 -0.11 2.22
C ASP A 302 -0.10 0.21 0.76
N ASN A 303 -0.61 -0.80 0.07
CA ASN A 303 -1.26 -0.72 -1.24
C ASN A 303 -2.79 -0.53 -1.12
N SER A 304 -3.33 -0.20 0.07
CA SER A 304 -4.78 -0.10 0.34
C SER A 304 -5.53 0.79 -0.64
N ARG A 305 -4.84 1.83 -1.12
CA ARG A 305 -5.36 2.82 -2.06
C ARG A 305 -4.89 2.63 -3.50
N LEU A 306 -4.02 1.66 -3.78
CA LEU A 306 -3.30 1.58 -5.06
C LEU A 306 -4.22 1.57 -6.29
N PHE A 307 -5.42 0.99 -6.16
CA PHE A 307 -6.39 0.90 -7.26
C PHE A 307 -7.39 2.05 -7.32
N HIS A 308 -7.30 3.11 -6.49
CA HIS A 308 -8.19 4.26 -6.64
C HIS A 308 -7.95 4.98 -7.97
N GLY A 309 -9.02 5.22 -8.73
CA GLY A 309 -8.95 5.70 -10.11
C GLY A 309 -8.74 4.58 -11.14
N HIS A 310 -8.58 3.35 -10.65
CA HIS A 310 -8.27 2.13 -11.40
C HIS A 310 -9.13 0.94 -10.93
N GLU A 311 -10.20 1.17 -10.17
CA GLU A 311 -11.14 0.13 -9.74
C GLU A 311 -11.91 -0.47 -10.93
N VAL A 312 -12.65 -1.56 -10.67
CA VAL A 312 -13.60 -2.13 -11.63
C VAL A 312 -14.54 -1.04 -12.17
N CYS A 313 -14.69 -0.99 -13.50
CA CYS A 313 -15.45 0.01 -14.26
C CYS A 313 -14.76 1.38 -14.45
N MET A 314 -13.48 1.56 -14.09
CA MET A 314 -12.68 2.73 -14.47
C MET A 314 -12.03 2.57 -15.86
N GLU A 315 -11.59 3.65 -16.47
CA GLU A 315 -11.00 3.70 -17.82
C GLU A 315 -9.72 2.84 -17.93
N ASP A 316 -8.80 2.95 -16.98
CA ASP A 316 -7.61 2.09 -16.83
C ASP A 316 -7.80 1.12 -15.66
N THR A 317 -8.82 0.26 -15.75
CA THR A 317 -9.17 -0.73 -14.73
C THR A 317 -7.99 -1.69 -14.42
N TRP A 318 -7.56 -1.78 -13.17
CA TRP A 318 -6.51 -2.69 -12.67
C TRP A 318 -7.03 -3.95 -11.94
N ALA A 319 -8.34 -4.03 -11.66
CA ALA A 319 -9.01 -5.20 -11.09
C ALA A 319 -10.04 -5.81 -12.06
N ARG A 320 -10.14 -7.13 -12.16
CA ARG A 320 -11.18 -7.78 -12.96
C ARG A 320 -12.56 -7.55 -12.33
N GLY A 321 -13.58 -7.19 -13.11
CA GLY A 321 -14.97 -7.14 -12.63
C GLY A 321 -15.54 -8.52 -12.31
N LEU A 322 -16.86 -8.62 -12.07
CA LEU A 322 -17.53 -9.92 -12.07
C LEU A 322 -17.23 -10.67 -13.37
N TYR A 323 -16.67 -11.86 -13.24
CA TYR A 323 -16.27 -12.73 -14.34
C TYR A 323 -16.77 -14.15 -14.10
N ILE A 324 -17.49 -14.70 -15.08
CA ILE A 324 -18.01 -16.06 -15.04
C ILE A 324 -17.24 -16.89 -16.05
N ASP A 325 -16.44 -17.83 -15.56
CA ASP A 325 -15.63 -18.74 -16.36
C ASP A 325 -16.47 -19.90 -16.88
N LEU A 326 -17.13 -19.65 -18.02
CA LEU A 326 -17.95 -20.65 -18.72
C LEU A 326 -17.13 -21.77 -19.39
N SER A 327 -15.79 -21.78 -19.25
CA SER A 327 -14.96 -22.89 -19.74
C SER A 327 -14.84 -24.05 -18.73
N LYS A 328 -15.25 -23.83 -17.47
CA LYS A 328 -15.11 -24.82 -16.40
C LYS A 328 -16.18 -25.92 -16.53
N PRO A 329 -15.81 -27.20 -16.30
CA PRO A 329 -16.74 -28.32 -16.43
C PRO A 329 -17.72 -28.37 -15.26
N GLY A 330 -18.99 -28.66 -15.56
CA GLY A 330 -20.05 -28.85 -14.55
C GLY A 330 -21.08 -27.71 -14.53
N THR A 331 -21.79 -27.59 -13.40
CA THR A 331 -22.68 -26.46 -13.11
C THR A 331 -21.89 -25.30 -12.50
N PRO A 332 -22.21 -24.02 -12.80
CA PRO A 332 -21.52 -22.88 -12.22
C PRO A 332 -21.51 -22.89 -10.68
N ASP A 333 -20.32 -22.65 -10.13
CA ASP A 333 -19.99 -22.75 -8.70
C ASP A 333 -19.04 -21.61 -8.29
N GLU A 334 -18.44 -21.71 -7.09
CA GLU A 334 -17.40 -20.75 -6.66
C GLU A 334 -16.17 -20.74 -7.58
N ASN A 335 -15.77 -21.88 -8.15
CA ASN A 335 -14.63 -21.99 -9.05
C ASN A 335 -14.87 -21.24 -10.36
N SER A 336 -16.13 -21.17 -10.80
CA SER A 336 -16.58 -20.43 -11.99
C SER A 336 -16.52 -18.91 -11.82
N VAL A 337 -16.68 -18.38 -10.59
CA VAL A 337 -16.67 -16.93 -10.35
C VAL A 337 -15.38 -16.41 -9.68
N ARG A 338 -14.47 -17.28 -9.24
CA ARG A 338 -13.31 -16.90 -8.42
C ARG A 338 -12.39 -15.82 -9.02
N GLN A 339 -12.29 -15.71 -10.33
CA GLN A 339 -11.48 -14.66 -11.00
C GLN A 339 -12.03 -13.23 -10.79
N SER A 340 -13.24 -13.09 -10.26
CA SER A 340 -13.91 -11.81 -10.05
C SER A 340 -13.26 -10.98 -8.96
N PHE A 341 -13.20 -9.65 -9.15
CA PHE A 341 -12.70 -8.66 -8.20
C PHE A 341 -11.22 -8.81 -7.78
N HIS A 342 -10.44 -9.59 -8.54
CA HIS A 342 -9.01 -9.76 -8.29
C HIS A 342 -8.14 -8.90 -9.23
N PRO A 343 -6.89 -8.60 -8.84
CA PRO A 343 -5.90 -7.92 -9.68
C PRO A 343 -5.78 -8.51 -11.09
N ASN A 344 -5.78 -7.66 -12.10
CA ASN A 344 -5.54 -8.09 -13.48
C ASN A 344 -4.05 -7.91 -13.87
N ALA A 345 -3.72 -8.09 -15.15
CA ALA A 345 -2.36 -7.93 -15.66
C ALA A 345 -1.76 -6.52 -15.44
N ALA A 346 -2.57 -5.47 -15.34
CA ALA A 346 -2.14 -4.13 -14.96
C ALA A 346 -2.00 -3.99 -13.43
N GLY A 347 -2.94 -4.51 -12.64
CA GLY A 347 -2.86 -4.53 -11.17
C GLY A 347 -1.58 -5.19 -10.63
N HIS A 348 -1.19 -6.35 -11.16
CA HIS A 348 0.10 -6.96 -10.81
C HIS A 348 1.32 -6.18 -11.33
N ALA A 349 1.19 -5.36 -12.37
CA ALA A 349 2.25 -4.42 -12.79
C ALA A 349 2.41 -3.30 -11.75
N ALA A 350 1.29 -2.79 -11.24
CA ALA A 350 1.28 -1.77 -10.20
C ALA A 350 1.93 -2.26 -8.90
N PHE A 351 1.57 -3.47 -8.41
CA PHE A 351 2.25 -4.10 -7.29
C PHE A 351 3.75 -4.29 -7.56
N ALA A 352 4.12 -4.77 -8.75
CA ALA A 352 5.53 -4.96 -9.10
C ALA A 352 6.33 -3.65 -9.04
N SER A 353 5.75 -2.54 -9.50
CA SER A 353 6.32 -1.19 -9.36
C SER A 353 6.50 -0.80 -7.88
N CYS A 354 5.45 -0.96 -7.06
CA CYS A 354 5.47 -0.66 -5.63
C CYS A 354 6.53 -1.47 -4.87
N LEU A 355 6.60 -2.77 -5.10
CA LEU A 355 7.58 -3.69 -4.51
C LEU A 355 9.01 -3.31 -4.90
N THR A 356 9.24 -2.94 -6.17
CA THR A 356 10.54 -2.47 -6.66
C THR A 356 10.96 -1.19 -5.94
N GLN A 357 10.07 -0.20 -5.85
CA GLN A 357 10.34 1.06 -5.13
C GLN A 357 10.63 0.80 -3.65
N LEU A 358 9.83 -0.02 -2.96
CA LEU A 358 10.01 -0.39 -1.55
C LEU A 358 11.35 -1.12 -1.30
N TYR A 359 11.76 -1.98 -2.22
CA TYR A 359 13.03 -2.68 -2.14
C TYR A 359 14.20 -1.69 -2.14
N HIS A 360 14.21 -0.72 -3.05
CA HIS A 360 15.28 0.28 -3.14
C HIS A 360 15.20 1.40 -2.09
N ALA A 361 14.00 1.78 -1.63
CA ALA A 361 13.81 2.87 -0.66
C ALA A 361 14.39 2.60 0.74
N GLY A 362 14.67 1.34 1.09
CA GLY A 362 15.28 0.97 2.38
C GLY A 362 14.39 1.15 3.62
N VAL A 363 13.17 1.68 3.45
CA VAL A 363 12.23 1.97 4.54
C VAL A 363 11.61 0.72 5.16
N ARG A 364 11.12 0.87 6.40
CA ARG A 364 10.38 -0.16 7.15
C ARG A 364 8.91 -0.24 6.78
N GLU A 365 8.36 0.84 6.26
CA GLU A 365 6.96 1.00 5.91
C GLU A 365 6.82 2.04 4.80
N ALA A 366 5.95 1.79 3.83
CA ALA A 366 5.51 2.79 2.87
C ALA A 366 4.11 2.50 2.32
N GLY A 367 3.39 3.56 2.00
CA GLY A 367 2.23 3.53 1.11
C GLY A 367 2.64 3.57 -0.37
N CYS A 368 1.83 2.99 -1.25
CA CYS A 368 1.99 3.08 -2.69
C CYS A 368 0.63 3.31 -3.36
N ALA A 369 0.53 4.32 -4.25
CA ALA A 369 -0.66 4.57 -5.08
C ALA A 369 -0.34 5.51 -6.25
N ASP A 370 -1.32 5.87 -7.07
CA ASP A 370 -1.17 6.86 -8.16
C ASP A 370 -2.02 8.14 -7.93
N PRO A 371 -1.47 9.18 -7.27
CA PRO A 371 -2.18 10.44 -6.98
C PRO A 371 -2.60 11.30 -8.18
N ALA A 372 -2.42 10.83 -9.41
CA ALA A 372 -2.84 11.56 -10.61
C ALA A 372 -3.32 10.61 -11.74
N SER A 373 -3.68 9.36 -11.41
CA SER A 373 -4.17 8.33 -12.34
C SER A 373 -3.35 8.23 -13.63
N THR A 374 -2.02 8.26 -13.48
CA THR A 374 -1.04 8.34 -14.57
C THR A 374 -0.57 7.00 -15.13
N GLY A 375 -1.10 5.88 -14.63
CA GLY A 375 -0.60 4.54 -14.93
C GLY A 375 0.71 4.21 -14.20
N ARG A 376 1.09 4.98 -13.17
CA ARG A 376 2.43 5.01 -12.56
C ARG A 376 2.37 5.19 -11.04
N PRO A 377 2.27 4.09 -10.28
CA PRO A 377 2.34 4.13 -8.82
C PRO A 377 3.62 4.80 -8.30
N VAL A 378 3.47 5.59 -7.23
CA VAL A 378 4.57 6.22 -6.49
C VAL A 378 4.55 5.75 -5.03
N LEU A 379 5.74 5.47 -4.51
CA LEU A 379 5.96 5.08 -3.12
C LEU A 379 6.13 6.32 -2.21
N LEU A 380 5.42 6.36 -1.08
CA LEU A 380 5.59 7.35 -0.01
C LEU A 380 5.98 6.65 1.32
N PRO A 381 7.06 7.04 2.01
CA PRO A 381 7.43 6.46 3.32
C PRO A 381 6.36 6.68 4.40
N GLY A 382 6.04 5.66 5.22
CA GLY A 382 4.89 5.67 6.14
C GLY A 382 3.56 5.37 5.41
N ALA A 383 2.48 5.10 6.15
CA ALA A 383 1.20 4.73 5.55
C ALA A 383 0.51 5.91 4.84
N TRP A 384 -0.48 5.61 3.99
CA TRP A 384 -1.29 6.62 3.31
C TRP A 384 -2.17 7.43 4.27
N ASP A 385 -2.78 6.78 5.26
CA ASP A 385 -3.59 7.47 6.27
C ASP A 385 -2.75 8.49 7.08
N ASP A 386 -1.43 8.34 7.17
CA ASP A 386 -0.52 9.30 7.81
C ASP A 386 -0.31 10.60 6.98
N LYS A 387 -0.79 10.66 5.73
CA LYS A 387 -0.60 11.81 4.82
C LYS A 387 -1.70 12.85 4.92
N PHE A 388 -2.87 12.44 5.36
CA PHE A 388 -4.06 13.29 5.39
C PHE A 388 -4.29 13.84 6.80
N ALA A 389 -4.69 15.10 6.88
CA ALA A 389 -5.01 15.77 8.14
C ALA A 389 -6.23 16.68 7.95
N PRO A 390 -7.03 16.94 9.00
CA PRO A 390 -8.15 17.88 8.92
C PRO A 390 -7.64 19.30 8.66
N LEU A 391 -8.00 19.88 7.52
CA LEU A 391 -7.62 21.24 7.14
C LEU A 391 -8.60 22.23 7.79
N ARG A 392 -8.21 22.87 8.89
CA ARG A 392 -9.15 23.58 9.78
C ARG A 392 -9.08 25.10 9.65
N GLY A 393 -10.21 25.73 9.32
CA GLY A 393 -10.33 27.18 9.14
C GLY A 393 -10.16 27.96 10.45
N GLU A 394 -9.21 28.89 10.49
CA GLU A 394 -8.82 29.59 11.71
C GLU A 394 -9.92 30.53 12.25
N ALA A 395 -10.65 31.21 11.36
CA ALA A 395 -11.77 32.07 11.75
C ALA A 395 -13.07 31.33 12.13
N THR A 396 -13.24 30.08 11.70
CA THR A 396 -14.53 29.37 11.82
C THR A 396 -14.49 28.22 12.81
N GLY A 397 -13.31 27.61 13.05
CA GLY A 397 -13.19 26.37 13.78
C GLY A 397 -13.78 25.15 13.06
N THR A 398 -14.26 25.31 11.82
CA THR A 398 -14.79 24.24 10.96
C THR A 398 -13.70 23.66 10.05
N CYS A 399 -13.92 22.44 9.59
CA CYS A 399 -13.00 21.71 8.72
C CYS A 399 -13.41 21.93 7.26
N VAL A 400 -12.43 21.94 6.35
CA VAL A 400 -12.69 21.97 4.90
C VAL A 400 -13.24 20.61 4.47
N ASP A 401 -14.43 20.59 3.90
CA ASP A 401 -15.27 19.41 3.74
C ASP A 401 -15.65 19.17 2.27
N VAL A 402 -15.50 17.94 1.79
CA VAL A 402 -16.08 17.46 0.52
C VAL A 402 -17.55 17.11 0.76
N THR A 403 -18.45 17.97 0.27
CA THR A 403 -19.87 17.96 0.62
C THR A 403 -20.51 16.58 0.49
N GLY A 404 -21.02 16.04 1.60
CA GLY A 404 -21.71 14.75 1.63
C GLY A 404 -20.81 13.52 1.42
N ALA A 405 -19.49 13.68 1.51
CA ALA A 405 -18.49 12.66 1.26
C ALA A 405 -18.51 12.05 -0.17
N VAL A 406 -19.06 12.78 -1.14
CA VAL A 406 -19.15 12.35 -2.54
C VAL A 406 -17.86 12.68 -3.30
N THR A 407 -17.30 11.70 -4.00
CA THR A 407 -16.03 11.83 -4.76
C THR A 407 -16.20 12.23 -6.22
N ARG A 408 -17.45 12.28 -6.71
CA ARG A 408 -17.80 12.68 -8.09
C ARG A 408 -17.22 14.04 -8.48
N ASN A 409 -16.75 14.17 -9.71
CA ASN A 409 -16.32 15.43 -10.31
C ASN A 409 -17.35 16.55 -10.13
N GLY A 410 -16.87 17.72 -9.71
CA GLY A 410 -17.69 18.91 -9.48
C GLY A 410 -18.36 18.96 -8.10
N THR A 411 -18.15 17.97 -7.22
CA THR A 411 -18.67 18.02 -5.83
C THR A 411 -18.13 19.25 -5.11
N ALA A 412 -19.01 20.01 -4.47
CA ALA A 412 -18.64 21.28 -3.82
C ALA A 412 -17.74 21.05 -2.59
N VAL A 413 -16.70 21.87 -2.46
CA VAL A 413 -15.88 21.92 -1.25
C VAL A 413 -16.34 23.11 -0.40
N GLY A 414 -16.55 22.89 0.90
CA GLY A 414 -17.10 23.87 1.84
C GLY A 414 -16.43 23.84 3.20
N GLY A 415 -17.02 24.54 4.17
CA GLY A 415 -16.77 24.31 5.59
C GLY A 415 -17.85 23.41 6.19
N TRP A 416 -17.48 22.56 7.15
CA TRP A 416 -18.43 21.86 7.99
C TRP A 416 -17.88 21.57 9.39
N ASP A 417 -18.77 21.28 10.33
CA ASP A 417 -18.41 20.97 11.71
C ASP A 417 -17.50 19.73 11.75
N CYS A 418 -16.34 19.86 12.39
CA CYS A 418 -15.31 18.82 12.37
C CYS A 418 -15.79 17.55 13.07
N HIS A 419 -15.97 16.47 12.32
CA HIS A 419 -16.44 15.16 12.80
C HIS A 419 -15.43 14.02 12.54
N GLY A 420 -14.25 14.32 11.98
CA GLY A 420 -13.20 13.33 11.74
C GLY A 420 -13.52 12.32 10.62
N GLY A 421 -14.39 12.71 9.69
CA GLY A 421 -14.66 11.91 8.49
C GLY A 421 -13.64 12.16 7.39
N ARG A 422 -13.44 11.14 6.54
CA ARG A 422 -12.47 11.15 5.42
C ARG A 422 -12.66 12.32 4.44
N ASN A 423 -13.87 12.85 4.35
CA ASN A 423 -14.26 14.02 3.57
C ASN A 423 -13.70 15.34 4.10
N GLN A 424 -13.21 15.36 5.34
CA GLN A 424 -12.64 16.54 6.01
C GLN A 424 -11.11 16.54 6.05
N GLU A 425 -10.50 15.42 5.66
CA GLU A 425 -9.06 15.17 5.70
C GLU A 425 -8.43 15.46 4.33
N TRP A 426 -7.30 16.18 4.32
CA TRP A 426 -6.59 16.61 3.12
C TRP A 426 -5.09 16.37 3.22
N TRP A 427 -4.47 16.02 2.09
CA TRP A 427 -3.03 15.93 1.92
C TRP A 427 -2.58 16.99 0.89
N TYR A 428 -1.59 17.81 1.24
CA TYR A 428 -0.91 18.69 0.29
C TYR A 428 0.32 18.00 -0.26
N ASP A 429 0.36 17.73 -1.56
CA ASP A 429 1.54 17.25 -2.27
C ASP A 429 2.42 18.47 -2.65
N PRO A 430 3.57 18.70 -2.01
CA PRO A 430 4.44 19.84 -2.32
C PRO A 430 5.22 19.67 -3.63
N ALA A 431 5.32 18.46 -4.19
CA ALA A 431 6.01 18.19 -5.45
C ALA A 431 5.10 18.44 -6.66
N ARG A 432 3.80 18.17 -6.55
CA ARG A 432 2.78 18.52 -7.56
C ARG A 432 2.16 19.90 -7.35
N GLY A 433 2.12 20.39 -6.10
CA GLY A 433 1.45 21.61 -5.68
C GLY A 433 -0.07 21.44 -5.51
N SER A 434 -0.56 20.24 -5.26
CA SER A 434 -2.00 19.90 -5.26
C SER A 434 -2.51 19.54 -3.86
N LEU A 435 -3.81 19.74 -3.61
CA LEU A 435 -4.50 19.28 -2.41
C LEU A 435 -5.42 18.11 -2.75
N HIS A 436 -5.16 16.96 -2.14
CA HIS A 436 -5.87 15.69 -2.35
C HIS A 436 -6.77 15.39 -1.15
N THR A 437 -7.96 14.82 -1.36
CA THR A 437 -8.86 14.41 -0.26
C THR A 437 -8.52 13.00 0.25
N ALA A 438 -8.78 12.70 1.54
CA ALA A 438 -8.58 11.35 2.07
C ALA A 438 -9.67 10.34 1.67
N LEU A 439 -10.78 10.79 1.07
CA LEU A 439 -11.73 9.90 0.40
C LEU A 439 -11.05 9.12 -0.73
N THR A 440 -10.22 9.80 -1.52
CA THR A 440 -9.40 9.20 -2.56
C THR A 440 -8.27 10.15 -3.00
N HIS A 441 -7.06 9.62 -3.18
CA HIS A 441 -5.88 10.45 -3.51
C HIS A 441 -5.86 10.94 -4.96
N ASP A 442 -6.68 10.38 -5.84
CA ASP A 442 -6.78 10.80 -7.25
C ASP A 442 -7.80 11.93 -7.47
N ARG A 443 -8.38 12.47 -6.39
CA ARG A 443 -9.27 13.64 -6.43
C ARG A 443 -8.61 14.85 -5.75
N CYS A 444 -8.52 15.94 -6.52
CA CYS A 444 -7.85 17.19 -6.20
C CYS A 444 -8.85 18.32 -5.96
N LEU A 445 -8.46 19.29 -5.14
CA LEU A 445 -9.10 20.61 -5.07
C LEU A 445 -8.90 21.34 -6.41
N ASP A 446 -9.96 21.93 -6.96
CA ASP A 446 -9.98 22.55 -8.29
C ASP A 446 -10.62 23.96 -8.26
N VAL A 447 -10.10 24.87 -9.10
CA VAL A 447 -10.74 26.14 -9.49
C VAL A 447 -11.53 25.91 -10.79
N PRO A 448 -12.82 25.54 -10.74
CA PRO A 448 -13.48 24.87 -11.87
C PRO A 448 -13.53 25.72 -13.14
N GLY A 449 -13.03 25.17 -14.24
CA GLY A 449 -12.90 25.88 -15.52
C GLY A 449 -11.83 26.98 -15.53
N ALA A 450 -10.83 26.90 -14.64
CA ALA A 450 -9.73 27.86 -14.50
C ALA A 450 -10.15 29.34 -14.32
N ALA A 451 -11.37 29.57 -13.79
CA ALA A 451 -11.92 30.90 -13.63
C ALA A 451 -11.44 31.57 -12.33
N TYR A 452 -10.27 32.22 -12.39
CA TYR A 452 -9.62 32.87 -11.25
C TYR A 452 -10.21 34.27 -10.94
N GLN A 453 -11.35 34.31 -10.24
CA GLN A 453 -11.90 35.55 -9.70
C GLN A 453 -12.38 35.43 -8.26
N ALA A 454 -12.46 36.56 -7.56
CA ALA A 454 -13.07 36.66 -6.24
C ALA A 454 -14.54 36.15 -6.27
N GLY A 455 -14.96 35.47 -5.21
CA GLY A 455 -16.26 34.82 -5.10
C GLY A 455 -16.36 33.43 -5.75
N LYS A 456 -15.39 33.02 -6.60
CA LYS A 456 -15.39 31.69 -7.24
C LYS A 456 -15.34 30.58 -6.21
N ALA A 457 -16.35 29.69 -6.19
CA ALA A 457 -16.33 28.48 -5.36
C ALA A 457 -15.42 27.40 -5.95
N LEU A 458 -14.80 26.63 -5.07
CA LEU A 458 -13.93 25.49 -5.38
C LEU A 458 -14.72 24.17 -5.35
N VAL A 459 -14.24 23.19 -6.10
CA VAL A 459 -14.83 21.85 -6.19
C VAL A 459 -13.75 20.78 -6.08
N LEU A 460 -14.19 19.54 -5.94
CA LEU A 460 -13.37 18.35 -6.13
C LEU A 460 -13.36 17.93 -7.61
N TRP A 461 -12.21 17.51 -8.14
CA TRP A 461 -12.06 17.02 -9.52
C TRP A 461 -10.95 15.96 -9.65
N ASN A 462 -10.97 15.11 -10.69
CA ASN A 462 -9.86 14.19 -11.02
C ASN A 462 -8.52 14.95 -11.08
N CYS A 463 -7.51 14.47 -10.36
CA CYS A 463 -6.16 15.01 -10.37
C CYS A 463 -5.52 14.83 -11.75
N SER A 464 -5.25 15.93 -12.45
CA SER A 464 -4.66 15.96 -13.81
C SER A 464 -3.41 16.84 -13.91
N GLY A 465 -2.98 17.48 -12.81
CA GLY A 465 -1.76 18.28 -12.77
C GLY A 465 -1.82 19.61 -13.53
N VAL A 466 -3.01 20.00 -13.99
CA VAL A 466 -3.31 21.27 -14.68
C VAL A 466 -3.22 22.49 -13.75
N ALA A 467 -3.16 23.69 -14.32
CA ALA A 467 -2.92 24.93 -13.57
C ALA A 467 -4.00 25.24 -12.49
N ASN A 468 -5.26 24.91 -12.75
CA ASN A 468 -6.39 25.14 -11.83
C ASN A 468 -6.44 24.18 -10.63
N GLN A 469 -5.53 23.19 -10.56
CA GLN A 469 -5.35 22.29 -9.43
C GLN A 469 -4.05 22.58 -8.65
N LYS A 470 -3.28 23.61 -9.06
CA LYS A 470 -2.01 23.99 -8.43
C LYS A 470 -2.21 25.14 -7.46
N PHE A 471 -1.85 24.90 -6.21
CA PHE A 471 -1.90 25.82 -5.09
C PHE A 471 -0.52 25.95 -4.45
N VAL A 472 -0.20 27.13 -3.95
CA VAL A 472 0.96 27.39 -3.10
C VAL A 472 0.49 27.46 -1.66
N ARG A 473 0.98 26.56 -0.80
CA ARG A 473 0.83 26.68 0.66
C ARG A 473 1.93 27.58 1.23
N GLN A 474 1.57 28.80 1.64
CA GLN A 474 2.45 29.73 2.35
C GLN A 474 2.03 29.79 3.82
N GLY A 475 2.59 28.89 4.64
CA GLY A 475 2.20 28.72 6.03
C GLY A 475 0.74 28.23 6.14
N ALA A 476 -0.10 29.01 6.80
CA ALA A 476 -1.54 28.72 6.95
C ALA A 476 -2.37 29.12 5.71
N THR A 477 -1.83 29.88 4.75
CA THR A 477 -2.60 30.38 3.60
C THR A 477 -2.35 29.55 2.35
N LEU A 478 -3.42 29.27 1.61
CA LEU A 478 -3.42 28.59 0.32
C LEU A 478 -3.82 29.57 -0.79
N ARG A 479 -3.11 29.57 -1.92
CA ARG A 479 -3.39 30.43 -3.08
C ARG A 479 -3.25 29.66 -4.39
N PRO A 480 -4.10 29.84 -5.42
CA PRO A 480 -3.86 29.26 -6.73
C PRO A 480 -2.54 29.78 -7.31
N ALA A 481 -1.68 28.89 -7.82
CA ALA A 481 -0.36 29.23 -8.33
C ALA A 481 -0.43 30.18 -9.54
N ALA A 482 -1.49 30.07 -10.35
CA ALA A 482 -1.77 30.95 -11.49
C ALA A 482 -2.41 32.31 -11.11
N ALA A 483 -2.85 32.49 -9.85
CA ALA A 483 -3.51 33.71 -9.39
C ALA A 483 -3.10 34.08 -7.94
N PRO A 484 -1.82 34.46 -7.71
CA PRO A 484 -1.26 34.64 -6.36
C PRO A 484 -1.81 35.84 -5.57
N SER A 485 -2.64 36.69 -6.19
CA SER A 485 -3.42 37.74 -5.51
C SER A 485 -4.74 37.21 -4.90
N LEU A 486 -5.14 35.98 -5.22
CA LEU A 486 -6.30 35.30 -4.67
C LEU A 486 -5.91 34.28 -3.60
N CYS A 487 -6.68 34.26 -2.53
CA CYS A 487 -6.53 33.36 -1.39
C CYS A 487 -7.75 32.45 -1.27
N VAL A 488 -7.51 31.18 -1.00
CA VAL A 488 -8.55 30.23 -0.56
C VAL A 488 -9.12 30.77 0.76
N THR A 489 -10.44 30.87 0.83
CA THR A 489 -11.17 31.60 1.87
C THR A 489 -12.40 30.82 2.30
N LEU A 490 -12.58 30.64 3.61
CA LEU A 490 -13.80 30.12 4.21
C LEU A 490 -14.53 31.25 4.95
N GLY A 491 -15.65 31.72 4.39
CA GLY A 491 -16.30 32.96 4.82
C GLY A 491 -17.02 32.87 6.17
N ALA A 492 -17.66 31.73 6.43
CA ALA A 492 -18.38 31.35 7.64
C ALA A 492 -18.39 29.81 7.78
N ALA A 493 -18.88 29.32 8.92
CA ALA A 493 -18.77 27.90 9.33
C ALA A 493 -19.17 26.87 8.25
N ARG A 494 -20.24 27.16 7.49
CA ARG A 494 -20.83 26.30 6.45
C ARG A 494 -20.90 26.95 5.07
N ASP A 495 -20.02 27.93 4.80
CA ASP A 495 -19.91 28.53 3.46
C ASP A 495 -19.21 27.56 2.48
N PRO A 496 -19.48 27.64 1.17
CA PRO A 496 -18.60 27.07 0.15
C PRO A 496 -17.21 27.70 0.23
N LEU A 497 -16.18 26.88 0.04
CA LEU A 497 -14.78 27.32 0.00
C LEU A 497 -14.56 28.12 -1.29
N ARG A 498 -14.07 29.35 -1.18
CA ARG A 498 -14.00 30.30 -2.31
C ARG A 498 -12.62 30.92 -2.47
N LEU A 499 -12.31 31.35 -3.69
CA LEU A 499 -11.28 32.35 -3.91
C LEU A 499 -11.81 33.73 -3.51
N GLN A 500 -11.00 34.52 -2.82
CA GLN A 500 -11.21 35.96 -2.61
C GLN A 500 -9.87 36.69 -2.77
N THR A 501 -9.89 38.01 -2.95
CA THR A 501 -8.67 38.82 -2.86
C THR A 501 -7.97 38.57 -1.52
N CYS A 502 -6.66 38.38 -1.53
CA CYS A 502 -5.91 38.16 -0.30
C CYS A 502 -5.98 39.40 0.63
N ASP A 503 -6.57 39.21 1.82
CA ASP A 503 -6.72 40.22 2.87
C ASP A 503 -5.93 39.89 4.15
N GLY A 504 -5.42 38.65 4.27
CA GLY A 504 -4.62 38.19 5.40
C GLY A 504 -5.43 37.87 6.67
N THR A 505 -6.76 37.90 6.60
CA THR A 505 -7.64 37.57 7.73
C THR A 505 -7.58 36.08 8.08
N ALA A 506 -8.04 35.74 9.30
CA ALA A 506 -8.20 34.35 9.73
C ALA A 506 -9.18 33.52 8.87
N LYS A 507 -9.95 34.15 7.96
CA LYS A 507 -10.80 33.46 6.98
C LYS A 507 -9.99 32.85 5.83
N GLN A 508 -8.73 33.28 5.66
CA GLN A 508 -7.80 32.87 4.61
C GLN A 508 -6.64 32.02 5.16
N ARG A 509 -6.85 31.42 6.35
CA ARG A 509 -5.86 30.72 7.14
C ARG A 509 -6.41 29.40 7.64
N PHE A 510 -5.63 28.34 7.44
CA PHE A 510 -5.96 26.97 7.75
C PHE A 510 -4.78 26.29 8.44
N ALA A 511 -5.06 25.61 9.54
CA ALA A 511 -4.14 24.64 10.16
C ALA A 511 -4.17 23.34 9.32
#